data_AF-X1CAU3-F1
#
_entry.id   AF-X1CAU3-F1
#
_cell.length_a   1.000
_cell.length_b   1.000
_cell.length_c   1.000
_cell.angle_alpha   90.00
_cell.angle_beta   90.00
_cell.angle_gamma   90.00
#
_symmetry.space_group_name_H-M   'P 1'
#
loop_
_entity.id
_entity.type
_entity.pdbx_description
1 polymer ?
#
loop_
_entity_poly.entity_id
_entity_poly.type
_entity_poly.pdbx_seq_one_letter_code
_entity_poly.pdbx_strand_id
1 'polypeptide(L)' 'MSLYEEYGECQRCHRWLRREVLKQVADYSGGHILPGSFHHIVVCETCRLKANEASDEILRQIKEGV' A
#
# COMPACT_ATOMS: atom_id res chain seq x y z
N MET A 1 2.08 5.88 26.69
CA MET A 1 2.38 5.78 25.26
C MET A 1 2.79 7.15 24.78
N SER A 2 3.92 7.27 24.09
CA SER A 2 4.33 8.55 23.49
C SER A 2 3.54 8.79 22.20
N LEU A 3 3.27 10.04 21.85
CA LEU A 3 2.56 10.41 20.60
C LEU A 3 3.22 9.81 19.34
N TYR A 4 4.53 9.53 19.39
CA TYR A 4 5.27 8.90 18.31
C TYR A 4 4.96 7.41 18.12
N GLU A 5 4.43 6.73 19.15
CA GLU A 5 4.06 5.31 19.06
C GLU A 5 2.71 5.08 18.38
N GLU A 6 1.85 6.11 18.31
CA GLU A 6 0.47 6.02 17.80
C GLU A 6 0.34 6.37 16.31
N TYR A 7 1.33 7.08 15.75
CA TYR A 7 1.29 7.59 14.39
C TYR A 7 2.47 7.06 13.55
N GLY A 8 2.27 7.01 12.24
CA GLY A 8 3.30 6.64 11.27
C GLY A 8 3.05 7.35 9.95
N GLU A 9 3.96 7.15 8.99
CA GLU A 9 3.88 7.79 7.68
C GLU A 9 3.50 6.76 6.60
N CYS A 10 2.49 7.11 5.78
CA CYS A 10 2.20 6.35 4.57
C CYS A 10 3.31 6.55 3.53
N GLN A 11 4.02 5.51 3.15
CA GLN A 11 5.14 5.57 2.19
C GLN A 11 4.72 5.89 0.74
N ARG A 12 3.41 6.01 0.47
CA ARG A 12 2.89 6.42 -0.85
C ARG A 12 2.46 7.88 -0.92
N CYS A 13 1.80 8.39 0.12
CA CYS A 13 1.25 9.76 0.11
C CYS A 13 1.88 10.68 1.15
N HIS A 14 2.83 10.16 1.94
CA HIS A 14 3.61 10.88 2.96
C HIS A 14 2.78 11.56 4.06
N ARG A 15 1.49 11.22 4.18
CA ARG A 15 0.65 11.71 5.27
C ARG A 15 1.01 11.02 6.58
N TRP A 16 1.14 11.82 7.63
CA TRP A 16 1.25 11.37 9.01
C TRP A 16 -0.12 10.99 9.54
N LEU A 17 -0.30 9.71 9.88
CA LEU A 17 -1.61 9.09 10.15
C LEU A 17 -1.50 8.13 11.34
N ARG A 18 -2.62 7.83 11.98
CA ARG A 18 -2.67 6.80 13.03
C ARG A 18 -2.22 5.45 12.46
N ARG A 19 -1.42 4.71 13.22
CA ARG A 19 -0.89 3.41 12.78
C ARG A 19 -1.98 2.39 12.47
N GLU A 20 -3.14 2.47 13.10
CA GLU A 20 -4.29 1.59 12.87
C GLU A 20 -4.81 1.63 11.42
N VAL A 21 -4.64 2.77 10.73
CA VAL A 21 -5.04 2.96 9.32
C VAL A 21 -3.89 2.74 8.33
N LEU A 22 -2.70 2.38 8.81
CA LEU A 22 -1.57 1.97 7.98
C LEU A 22 -1.58 0.45 7.86
N LYS A 23 -1.49 -0.05 6.62
CA LYS A 23 -1.40 -1.47 6.29
C LYS A 23 -0.05 -1.76 5.68
N GLN A 24 0.59 -2.84 6.14
CA GLN A 24 1.71 -3.41 5.40
C GLN A 24 1.19 -3.93 4.08
N VAL A 25 1.83 -3.53 2.99
CA VAL A 25 1.63 -4.11 1.67
C VAL A 25 2.88 -4.89 1.33
N ALA A 26 2.68 -6.11 0.83
CA ALA A 26 3.76 -6.87 0.24
C ALA A 26 4.22 -6.09 -1.00
N ASP A 27 5.41 -5.50 -0.94
CA ASP A 27 6.00 -4.87 -2.10
C ASP A 27 6.51 -5.96 -3.03
N TYR A 28 5.77 -6.21 -4.12
CA TYR A 28 6.30 -6.94 -5.28
C TYR A 28 6.99 -5.92 -6.20
N SER A 29 8.03 -5.24 -5.72
CA SER A 29 8.84 -4.39 -6.60
C SER A 29 9.97 -5.22 -7.20
N GLY A 30 10.07 -5.17 -8.53
CA GLY A 30 10.99 -5.93 -9.38
C GLY A 30 12.47 -5.56 -9.24
N GLY A 31 13.01 -5.61 -8.03
CA GLY A 31 14.43 -5.87 -7.77
C GLY A 31 14.59 -7.36 -7.47
N HIS A 32 15.76 -7.93 -7.78
CA HIS A 32 16.03 -9.36 -7.62
C HIS A 32 15.50 -9.86 -6.28
N ILE A 33 14.50 -10.74 -6.32
CA ILE A 33 13.95 -11.41 -5.13
C ILE A 33 15.06 -12.31 -4.59
N LEU A 34 15.89 -11.76 -3.70
CA LEU A 34 16.75 -12.56 -2.86
C LEU A 34 15.88 -13.10 -1.73
N PRO A 35 15.92 -14.42 -1.45
CA PRO A 35 15.27 -14.98 -0.27
C PRO A 35 15.71 -14.20 0.98
N GLY A 36 14.76 -13.54 1.65
CA GLY A 36 15.01 -12.73 2.86
C GLY A 36 14.92 -11.21 2.68
N SER A 37 14.78 -10.68 1.47
CA SER A 37 14.69 -9.22 1.21
C SER A 37 13.27 -8.71 1.03
N PHE A 38 12.34 -9.08 1.92
CA PHE A 38 11.00 -8.49 1.95
C PHE A 38 11.05 -7.10 2.61
N HIS A 39 11.16 -6.03 1.82
CA HIS A 39 10.90 -4.68 2.33
C HIS A 39 9.39 -4.45 2.40
N HIS A 40 8.79 -4.74 3.56
CA HIS A 40 7.37 -4.44 3.78
C HIS A 40 7.16 -2.92 3.76
N ILE A 41 6.48 -2.41 2.74
CA ILE A 41 6.08 -0.99 2.68
C ILE A 41 4.78 -0.82 3.47
N VAL A 42 4.64 0.28 4.21
CA VAL A 42 3.38 0.65 4.86
C VAL A 42 2.65 1.74 4.07
N VAL A 43 1.38 1.49 3.74
CA VAL A 43 0.52 2.46 3.04
C VAL A 43 -0.76 2.68 3.83
N CYS A 44 -1.39 3.86 3.68
CA CYS A 44 -2.66 4.11 4.33
C CYS A 44 -3.83 3.46 3.59
N GLU A 45 -4.89 3.16 4.34
CA GLU A 45 -6.10 2.52 3.84
C GLU A 45 -6.72 3.28 2.65
N THR A 46 -6.69 4.62 2.66
CA THR A 46 -7.18 5.42 1.53
C THR A 46 -6.38 5.16 0.25
N CYS A 47 -5.05 5.10 0.34
CA CYS A 47 -4.21 4.81 -0.83
C CYS A 47 -4.46 3.39 -1.34
N ARG A 48 -4.65 2.43 -0.43
CA ARG A 48 -4.98 1.04 -0.76
C ARG A 48 -6.32 0.94 -1.50
N LEU A 49 -7.38 1.57 -0.97
CA LEU A 49 -8.71 1.54 -1.58
C LEU A 49 -8.70 2.16 -2.99
N LYS A 50 -8.06 3.33 -3.17
CA LYS A 50 -7.94 3.95 -4.49
C LYS A 50 -7.17 3.08 -5.49
N ALA A 51 -6.12 2.38 -5.04
CA ALA A 51 -5.38 1.45 -5.88
C ALA A 51 -6.24 0.24 -6.29
N ASN A 52 -7.07 -0.26 -5.37
CA ASN A 52 -8.01 -1.33 -5.66
C ASN A 52 -9.08 -0.87 -6.66
N GLU A 53 -9.73 0.28 -6.43
CA GLU A 53 -10.73 0.84 -7.35
C GLU A 53 -10.18 1.01 -8.77
N ALA A 54 -8.96 1.55 -8.89
CA ALA A 54 -8.29 1.67 -10.19
C ALA A 54 -8.00 0.31 -10.84
N SER A 55 -7.56 -0.67 -10.04
CA SER A 55 -7.30 -2.04 -10.51
C SER A 55 -8.59 -2.72 -11.00
N ASP A 56 -9.67 -2.61 -10.22
CA ASP A 56 -10.97 -3.22 -10.52
C ASP A 56 -11.55 -2.66 -11.82
N GLU A 57 -11.43 -1.34 -12.04
CA GLU A 57 -11.85 -0.70 -13.28
C GLU A 57 -11.05 -1.20 -14.50
N ILE A 58 -9.73 -1.33 -14.37
CA ILE A 58 -8.88 -1.88 -15.44
C ILE A 58 -9.26 -3.34 -15.74
N LEU A 59 -9.45 -4.17 -14.70
CA LEU A 59 -9.84 -5.57 -14.85
C LEU A 59 -11.21 -5.71 -15.52
N ARG A 60 -12.14 -4.80 -15.22
CA ARG A 60 -13.45 -4.72 -15.87
C ARG A 60 -13.31 -4.43 -17.36
N GLN A 61 -12.52 -3.42 -17.73
CA GLN A 61 -12.25 -3.06 -19.13
C GLN A 61 -11.65 -4.22 -19.93
N ILE A 62 -10.66 -4.93 -19.35
CA ILE A 62 -10.05 -6.12 -19.97
C ILE A 62 -11.10 -7.22 -20.21
N LYS A 63 -11.98 -7.47 -19.24
CA LYS A 63 -13.04 -8.49 -19.37
C LYS A 63 -14.08 -8.13 -20.43
N GLU A 64 -14.34 -6.85 -20.63
CA GLU A 64 -15.26 -6.32 -21.64
C GLU A 64 -14.64 -6.22 -23.04
N GLY A 65 -13.33 -6.50 -23.18
CA GLY A 65 -12.63 -6.47 -24.46
C GLY A 65 -12.41 -5.06 -25.02
N VAL A 66 -12.34 -4.07 -24.13
CA VAL A 66 -11.97 -2.67 -24.44
C VAL A 66 -10.46 -2.51 -24.43
#